data_AF-A0AAE0GNX6-F1
#
_entry.id   AF-A0AAE0GNX6-F1
#
_cell.length_a   1.000
_cell.length_b   1.000
_cell.length_c   1.000
_cell.angle_alpha   90.00
_cell.angle_beta   90.00
_cell.angle_gamma   90.00
#
_symmetry.space_group_name_H-M   'P 1'
#
loop_
_entity.id
_entity.type
_entity.pdbx_description
1 polymer ?
#
loop_
_entity_poly.entity_id
_entity_poly.type
_entity_poly.pdbx_seq_one_letter_code
_entity_poly.pdbx_strand_id
1 'polypeptide(L)'
;MAEIYVMSNVTIDENTVSGPEVVDSAVGFALCTGLLALCYAAYLSKLILAAPSGSAKMKEIAAAIQEGSKAFLVREYTWLAGFVGVVSVIMLLAISMTTAIMFLLGAVISGTPSDFQLAL
;
A
#
# COMPACT_ATOMS: atom_id res chain seq x y z
N MET A 1 -17.21 -7.04 -6.92
CA MET A 1 -18.21 -6.86 -8.01
C MET A 1 -19.18 -5.70 -7.74
N ALA A 2 -19.56 -5.37 -6.50
CA ALA A 2 -20.45 -4.22 -6.20
C ALA A 2 -19.73 -2.86 -6.03
N GLU A 3 -18.44 -2.84 -5.69
CA GLU A 3 -17.66 -1.60 -5.44
C GLU A 3 -17.26 -0.84 -6.73
N ILE A 4 -17.22 -1.51 -7.88
CA ILE A 4 -16.80 -0.90 -9.16
C ILE A 4 -17.94 -0.07 -9.80
N TYR A 5 -19.20 -0.34 -9.46
CA TYR A 5 -20.35 0.34 -10.06
C TYR A 5 -20.57 1.77 -9.52
N VAL A 6 -20.15 2.06 -8.30
CA VAL A 6 -20.32 3.38 -7.64
C VAL A 6 -19.32 4.43 -8.17
N MET A 7 -18.32 4.03 -8.98
CA MET A 7 -17.43 4.99 -9.66
C MET A 7 -17.98 5.44 -11.03
N SER A 8 -19.02 4.78 -11.56
CA SER A 8 -19.59 5.11 -12.88
C SER A 8 -20.66 6.20 -12.84
N ASN A 9 -21.18 6.58 -11.68
CA ASN A 9 -22.21 7.61 -11.51
C ASN A 9 -21.68 8.93 -10.95
N VAL A 10 -20.34 9.06 -10.83
CA VAL A 10 -19.69 10.34 -10.57
C VAL A 10 -19.26 10.93 -11.92
N THR A 11 -20.22 11.55 -12.61
CA THR A 11 -19.92 12.52 -13.66
C THR A 11 -19.19 13.70 -13.00
N ILE A 12 -17.85 13.63 -12.95
CA ILE A 12 -17.04 14.83 -12.73
C ILE A 12 -17.18 15.65 -14.01
N ASP A 13 -18.12 16.59 -13.98
CA ASP A 13 -18.25 17.64 -14.97
C ASP A 13 -16.92 18.43 -15.00
N GLU A 14 -16.23 18.37 -16.14
CA GLU A 14 -14.90 18.95 -16.37
C GLU A 14 -14.86 20.47 -16.12
N ASN A 15 -16.01 21.16 -16.10
CA ASN A 15 -16.12 22.60 -15.84
C ASN A 15 -16.54 22.96 -14.41
N THR A 16 -16.84 22.00 -13.54
CA THR A 16 -17.25 22.24 -12.15
C THR A 16 -16.08 22.14 -11.15
N VAL A 17 -14.92 21.60 -11.56
CA VAL A 17 -13.71 21.41 -10.71
C VAL A 17 -12.85 22.69 -10.58
N SER A 18 -13.33 23.83 -11.07
CA SER A 18 -12.60 25.11 -11.02
C SER A 18 -13.06 26.06 -9.89
N GLY A 19 -14.09 25.70 -9.11
CA GLY A 19 -14.52 26.45 -7.93
C GLY A 19 -13.83 25.95 -6.65
N PRO A 20 -13.31 26.85 -5.76
CA PRO A 20 -12.63 26.44 -4.53
C PRO A 20 -13.51 25.65 -3.54
N GLU A 21 -14.84 25.68 -3.71
CA GLU A 21 -15.79 25.04 -2.78
C GLU A 21 -15.99 23.52 -3.03
N VAL A 22 -15.87 23.04 -4.27
CA VAL A 22 -16.10 21.61 -4.59
C VAL A 22 -14.86 20.75 -4.36
N VAL A 23 -13.66 21.32 -4.49
CA VAL A 23 -12.39 20.64 -4.24
C VAL A 23 -12.18 20.36 -2.75
N ASP A 24 -12.59 21.27 -1.87
CA ASP A 24 -12.52 21.07 -0.41
C ASP A 24 -13.45 19.92 0.04
N SER A 25 -14.65 19.87 -0.53
CA SER A 25 -15.63 18.82 -0.23
C SER A 25 -15.13 17.46 -0.72
N ALA A 26 -14.61 17.37 -1.95
CA ALA A 26 -14.10 16.13 -2.53
C ALA A 26 -12.86 15.59 -1.79
N VAL A 27 -11.92 16.47 -1.42
CA VAL A 27 -10.73 16.10 -0.61
C VAL A 27 -11.16 15.62 0.77
N GLY A 28 -12.16 16.27 1.39
CA GLY A 28 -12.75 15.82 2.65
C GLY A 28 -13.30 14.40 2.57
N PHE A 29 -14.06 14.06 1.52
CA PHE A 29 -14.57 12.69 1.31
C PHE A 29 -13.45 11.68 1.06
N ALA A 30 -12.43 12.04 0.26
CA ALA A 30 -11.29 11.16 -0.02
C ALA A 30 -10.49 10.83 1.25
N LEU A 31 -10.20 11.84 2.07
CA LEU A 31 -9.50 11.65 3.35
C LEU A 31 -10.33 10.85 4.35
N CYS A 32 -11.63 11.13 4.46
CA CYS A 32 -12.54 10.35 5.31
C CYS A 32 -12.56 8.87 4.91
N THR A 33 -12.62 8.59 3.60
CA THR A 33 -12.66 7.21 3.09
C THR A 33 -11.34 6.48 3.33
N GLY A 34 -10.20 7.16 3.14
CA GLY A 34 -8.88 6.60 3.47
C GLY A 34 -8.72 6.25 4.95
N LEU A 35 -9.19 7.12 5.85
CA LEU A 35 -9.20 6.86 7.29
C LEU A 35 -10.11 5.68 7.65
N LEU A 36 -11.30 5.61 7.06
CA LEU A 36 -12.22 4.49 7.26
C LEU A 36 -11.62 3.16 6.78
N ALA A 37 -10.94 3.16 5.63
CA ALA A 37 -10.27 1.97 5.10
C ALA A 37 -9.16 1.47 6.04
N LEU A 38 -8.33 2.37 6.58
CA LEU A 38 -7.28 2.01 7.54
C LEU A 38 -7.87 1.45 8.84
N CYS A 39 -8.93 2.06 9.37
CA CYS A 39 -9.65 1.57 10.53
C CYS A 39 -10.21 0.16 10.31
N TYR A 40 -10.82 -0.09 9.15
CA TYR A 40 -11.36 -1.40 8.80
C TYR A 40 -10.28 -2.46 8.65
N ALA A 41 -9.16 -2.13 7.99
CA ALA A 41 -8.01 -3.02 7.87
C ALA A 41 -7.44 -3.41 9.24
N ALA A 42 -7.34 -2.45 10.17
CA ALA A 42 -6.90 -2.70 11.55
C ALA A 42 -7.89 -3.58 12.32
N TYR A 43 -9.20 -3.34 12.16
CA TYR A 43 -10.24 -4.17 12.77
C TYR A 43 -10.18 -5.61 12.28
N LEU A 44 -10.10 -5.80 10.95
CA LEU A 44 -10.04 -7.14 10.34
C LEU A 44 -8.76 -7.88 10.75
N SER A 45 -7.62 -7.19 10.80
CA SER A 45 -6.36 -7.77 11.27
C SER A 45 -6.49 -8.32 12.68
N LYS A 46 -7.07 -7.55 13.61
CA LYS A 46 -7.32 -7.99 14.99
C LYS A 46 -8.28 -9.17 15.07
N LEU A 47 -9.32 -9.18 14.24
CA LEU A 47 -10.30 -10.26 14.18
C LEU A 47 -9.67 -11.58 13.72
N ILE A 48 -8.82 -11.53 12.69
CA ILE A 48 -8.09 -12.71 12.19
C ILE A 48 -7.10 -13.24 13.23
N LEU A 49 -6.36 -12.34 13.89
CA LEU A 49 -5.41 -12.71 14.95
C LEU A 49 -6.09 -13.29 16.19
N ALA A 50 -7.33 -12.88 16.49
CA ALA A 50 -8.13 -13.38 17.60
C ALA A 50 -8.81 -14.73 17.29
N ALA A 51 -8.86 -15.14 16.02
CA ALA A 51 -9.40 -16.44 15.66
C ALA A 51 -8.52 -17.56 16.27
N PRO A 52 -9.12 -18.61 16.87
CA PRO A 52 -8.36 -19.68 17.50
C PRO A 52 -7.58 -20.45 16.43
N SER A 53 -6.28 -20.16 16.35
CA SER A 53 -5.31 -20.99 15.64
C SER A 53 -5.31 -22.39 16.27
N GLY A 54 -5.96 -23.35 15.60
CA GLY A 54 -6.33 -24.69 16.07
C GLY A 54 -5.25 -25.47 16.84
N SER A 55 -4.75 -26.59 16.31
CA SER A 55 -3.86 -27.47 17.09
C SER A 55 -2.44 -26.93 17.22
N ALA A 56 -1.68 -27.40 18.23
CA ALA A 56 -0.26 -27.04 18.42
C ALA A 56 0.60 -27.30 17.16
N LYS A 57 0.25 -28.36 16.40
CA LYS A 57 0.89 -28.69 15.12
C LYS A 57 0.62 -27.66 14.02
N MET A 58 -0.57 -27.04 14.00
CA MET A 58 -0.92 -26.00 13.03
C MET A 58 -0.12 -24.72 13.26
N LYS A 59 0.14 -24.34 14.52
CA LYS A 59 1.01 -23.20 14.87
C LYS A 59 2.47 -23.45 14.47
N GLU A 60 2.98 -24.65 14.73
CA GLU A 60 4.35 -25.06 14.39
C GLU A 60 4.60 -24.97 12.87
N ILE A 61 3.66 -25.48 12.06
CA ILE A 61 3.74 -25.40 10.60
C ILE A 61 3.60 -23.97 10.10
N ALA A 62 2.68 -23.19 10.66
CA ALA A 62 2.50 -21.79 10.28
C ALA A 62 3.75 -20.95 10.57
N ALA A 63 4.42 -21.19 11.70
CA ALA A 63 5.68 -20.52 12.05
C ALA A 63 6.81 -20.88 11.07
N ALA A 64 6.97 -22.17 10.73
CA ALA A 64 7.96 -22.59 9.75
C ALA A 64 7.72 -22.00 8.35
N ILE A 65 6.45 -21.87 7.94
CA ILE A 65 6.07 -21.19 6.68
C ILE A 65 6.36 -19.69 6.74
N GLN A 66 6.08 -19.04 7.87
CA GLN A 66 6.34 -17.61 8.06
C GLN A 66 7.83 -17.29 8.03
N GLU A 67 8.66 -18.16 8.62
CA GLU A 67 10.12 -18.02 8.57
C GLU A 67 10.64 -18.19 7.14
N GLY A 68 10.15 -19.21 6.41
CA GLY A 68 10.49 -19.43 5.00
C GLY A 68 10.02 -18.29 4.08
N SER A 69 8.81 -17.76 4.28
CA SER A 69 8.27 -16.66 3.48
C SER A 69 9.01 -15.36 3.73
N LYS A 70 9.41 -15.09 4.98
CA LYS A 70 10.26 -13.94 5.30
C LYS A 70 11.58 -14.03 4.54
N ALA A 71 12.30 -15.16 4.62
CA ALA A 71 13.57 -15.33 3.93
C ALA A 71 13.46 -15.18 2.40
N PHE A 72 12.37 -15.67 1.81
CA PHE A 72 12.08 -15.51 0.38
C PHE A 72 11.83 -14.05 0.01
N LEU A 73 10.91 -13.38 0.72
CA LEU A 73 10.54 -11.99 0.45
C LEU A 73 11.74 -11.06 0.60
N VAL A 74 12.62 -11.29 1.58
CA VAL A 74 13.86 -10.52 1.76
C VAL A 74 14.74 -10.56 0.52
N ARG A 75 14.91 -11.74 -0.09
CA ARG A 75 15.76 -11.91 -1.26
C ARG A 75 15.13 -11.28 -2.50
N GLU A 76 13.81 -11.40 -2.65
CA GLU A 76 13.06 -10.75 -3.74
C GLU A 76 13.08 -9.22 -3.63
N TYR A 77 12.79 -8.68 -2.44
CA TYR A 77 12.78 -7.24 -2.20
C TYR A 77 14.14 -6.59 -2.39
N THR A 78 15.23 -7.32 -2.13
CA THR A 78 16.59 -6.83 -2.38
C THR A 78 16.83 -6.58 -3.87
N TRP A 79 16.39 -7.50 -4.74
CA TRP A 79 16.47 -7.31 -6.19
C TRP A 79 15.53 -6.20 -6.67
N LEU A 80 14.32 -6.15 -6.12
CA LEU A 80 13.34 -5.11 -6.42
C LEU A 80 13.86 -3.72 -6.06
N ALA A 81 14.53 -3.56 -4.92
CA ALA A 81 15.11 -2.29 -4.49
C ALA A 81 16.17 -1.79 -5.49
N GLY A 82 17.03 -2.68 -6.00
CA GLY A 82 17.97 -2.35 -7.06
C GLY A 82 17.27 -1.90 -8.35
N PHE A 83 16.21 -2.61 -8.76
CA PHE A 83 15.41 -2.25 -9.93
C PHE A 83 14.74 -0.87 -9.79
N VAL A 84 14.12 -0.59 -8.63
CA VAL A 84 13.52 0.71 -8.31
C VAL A 84 14.56 1.83 -8.41
N GLY A 85 15.77 1.60 -7.91
CA GLY A 85 16.88 2.55 -8.03
C GLY A 85 17.20 2.89 -9.49
N VAL A 86 17.37 1.87 -10.34
CA VAL A 86 17.66 2.06 -11.77
C VAL A 86 16.51 2.80 -12.48
N VAL A 87 15.27 2.39 -12.25
CA VAL A 87 14.09 3.04 -12.86
C VAL A 87 13.96 4.49 -12.41
N SER A 88 14.26 4.80 -11.16
CA SER A 88 14.23 6.18 -10.65
C SER A 88 15.24 7.10 -11.35
N VAL A 89 16.44 6.60 -11.66
CA VAL A 89 17.46 7.34 -12.41
C VAL A 89 17.01 7.57 -13.86
N ILE A 90 16.40 6.55 -14.49
CA ILE A 90 15.86 6.68 -15.85
C ILE A 90 14.73 7.72 -15.89
N MET A 91 13.80 7.68 -14.93
CA MET A 91 12.73 8.66 -14.77
C MET A 91 13.25 10.10 -14.60
N LEU A 92 14.33 10.27 -13.84
CA LEU A 92 14.95 11.58 -13.61
C LEU A 92 15.51 12.19 -14.90
N LEU A 93 16.07 11.37 -15.80
CA LEU A 93 16.61 11.81 -17.08
C LEU A 93 15.53 11.98 -18.17
N ALA A 94 14.44 11.21 -18.11
CA ALA A 94 13.42 11.16 -19.17
C ALA A 94 12.22 12.10 -18.96
N ILE A 95 11.81 12.37 -17.72
CA ILE A 95 10.58 13.13 -17.40
C ILE A 95 10.89 14.40 -16.59
N SER A 96 11.16 14.26 -15.29
CA SER A 96 11.36 15.38 -14.37
C SER A 96 11.74 14.90 -12.97
N MET A 97 12.34 15.79 -12.18
CA MET A 97 12.70 15.52 -10.79
C MET A 97 11.47 15.27 -9.90
N THR A 98 10.35 15.94 -10.16
CA THR A 98 9.10 15.80 -9.38
C THR A 98 8.53 14.39 -9.48
N THR A 99 8.49 13.81 -10.68
CA THR A 99 7.96 12.45 -10.89
C THR A 99 8.85 11.39 -10.24
N ALA A 100 10.18 11.58 -10.29
CA ALA A 100 11.13 10.68 -9.64
C ALA A 100 10.96 10.67 -8.11
N ILE A 101 10.75 11.84 -7.48
CA ILE A 101 10.54 11.94 -6.03
C ILE A 101 9.23 11.26 -5.61
N MET A 102 8.13 11.46 -6.35
CA MET A 102 6.86 10.79 -6.06
C MET A 102 6.96 9.26 -6.23
N PHE A 103 7.69 8.79 -7.25
CA PHE A 103 7.96 7.37 -7.46
C PHE A 103 8.76 6.77 -6.31
N LEU A 104 9.84 7.42 -5.87
CA LEU A 104 10.64 6.96 -4.74
C LEU A 104 9.84 6.95 -3.44
N LEU A 105 9.02 7.97 -3.20
CA LEU A 105 8.18 8.06 -2.01
C LEU A 105 7.15 6.92 -1.97
N GLY A 106 6.51 6.62 -3.09
CA GLY A 106 5.62 5.45 -3.20
C GLY A 106 6.35 4.11 -3.06
N ALA A 107 7.53 3.99 -3.66
CA ALA A 107 8.34 2.78 -3.56
C ALA A 107 8.84 2.51 -2.13
N VAL A 108 9.20 3.55 -1.38
CA VAL A 108 9.58 3.43 0.04
C VAL A 108 8.39 2.96 0.87
N ILE A 109 7.20 3.55 0.67
CA ILE A 109 5.98 3.16 1.38
C ILE A 109 5.60 1.70 1.08
N SER A 110 5.81 1.22 -0.15
CA SER A 110 5.59 -0.18 -0.52
C SER A 110 6.65 -1.12 0.09
N GLY A 111 7.89 -0.64 0.18
CA GLY A 111 9.09 -1.46 0.38
C GLY A 111 9.69 -1.50 1.76
N THR A 112 9.08 -0.85 2.75
CA THR A 112 9.44 -1.03 4.15
C THR A 112 8.45 -1.99 4.81
N PRO A 113 8.76 -3.29 4.91
CA PRO A 113 8.23 -4.07 6.01
C PRO A 113 8.76 -3.40 7.29
N SER A 114 7.86 -2.98 8.19
CA SER A 114 8.20 -2.36 9.48
C SER A 114 9.19 -3.19 10.33
N ASP A 115 9.40 -4.46 9.97
CA ASP A 115 10.19 -5.45 10.72
C ASP A 115 11.47 -5.92 9.98
N PHE A 116 11.89 -5.25 8.90
CA PHE A 116 13.00 -5.72 8.04
C PHE A 116 14.36 -5.08 8.29
N GLN A 117 14.47 -3.99 9.07
CA GLN A 117 15.75 -3.30 9.32
C GLN A 117 16.55 -3.78 10.56
N LEU A 118 16.01 -4.66 11.41
CA LEU A 118 16.66 -5.07 12.67
C LEU A 118 17.45 -6.39 12.61
N ALA A 119 17.67 -6.98 11.43
CA ALA A 119 18.35 -8.27 11.29
C ALA A 119 19.62 -8.22 10.40
N LEU A 120 20.25 -7.04 10.29
CA LEU A 120 21.60 -6.86 9.75
C LEU A 120 22.58 -6.65 10.90
#